data_AF-A0A6P2CK76-F1
#
_entry.id   AF-A0A6P2CK76-F1
#
_cell.length_a   1.000
_cell.length_b   1.000
_cell.length_c   1.000
_cell.angle_alpha   90.00
_cell.angle_beta   90.00
_cell.angle_gamma   90.00
#
_symmetry.space_group_name_H-M   'P 1'
#
loop_
_entity.id
_entity.type
_entity.pdbx_description
1 polymer ?
#
loop_
_entity_poly.entity_id
_entity_poly.type
_entity_poly.pdbx_seq_one_letter_code
_entity_poly.pdbx_strand_id
1 'polypeptide(L)'
;MEEVVLTDLRQGVKIVCSNVLTEVRRVRLTPESERAKDEWDVSVFGYNGTLRFQTISQPWLREATKTWAYNELPRRHAKTTKQLVQGEVNVVGMLSESLRLQRPGDRGDDPRLLSRSDIAGFLNRLMFLHAGGTMSDYARMTTVQTLRRVLARMRSLGLTAPGQPLHGLPDDFTLAPEDVPPPGERDTQHRDVPVEVMRHICARLDDLEKANTREIRVAVELLIDTGRRPDEICQLGLDCLDRDEQGKPVLVYTNFKANRLGRRLPITEATAAVITAQQDRVRDRFPNEPAGKVILLPAPTRNPHGHRPISDDSVSWQHRKWILSPTSPSP
;
A
#
# COMPACT_ATOMS: atom_id res chain seq x y z
N MET A 1 -22.24 30.80 -19.45
CA MET A 1 -20.82 30.61 -19.10
C MET A 1 -20.45 29.23 -19.57
N GLU A 2 -19.57 29.19 -20.55
CA GLU A 2 -19.18 28.02 -21.32
C GLU A 2 -18.79 26.84 -20.44
N GLU A 3 -19.27 25.67 -20.84
CA GLU A 3 -18.84 24.37 -20.34
C GLU A 3 -17.39 24.17 -20.78
N VAL A 4 -16.45 24.70 -19.98
CA VAL A 4 -15.02 24.45 -20.18
C VAL A 4 -14.80 22.96 -19.98
N VAL A 5 -14.74 22.23 -21.10
CA VAL A 5 -14.42 20.82 -21.11
C VAL A 5 -13.02 20.69 -20.50
N LEU A 6 -12.95 20.10 -19.30
CA LEU A 6 -11.73 19.92 -18.50
C LEU A 6 -10.60 19.18 -19.24
N THR A 7 -10.85 18.67 -20.46
CA THR A 7 -9.90 17.94 -21.30
C THR A 7 -8.76 18.81 -21.84
N ASP A 8 -8.98 20.10 -22.10
CA ASP A 8 -7.98 20.98 -22.75
C ASP A 8 -7.08 21.75 -21.78
N LEU A 9 -7.28 21.57 -20.47
CA LEU A 9 -6.49 22.27 -19.47
C LEU A 9 -5.07 21.67 -19.31
N ARG A 10 -4.09 22.55 -19.10
CA ARG A 10 -2.72 22.15 -18.68
C ARG A 10 -2.81 21.28 -17.43
N GLN A 11 -1.96 20.26 -17.31
CA GLN A 11 -2.01 19.28 -16.21
C GLN A 11 -2.00 19.91 -14.81
N GLY A 12 -1.26 21.00 -14.60
CA GLY A 12 -1.25 21.73 -13.33
C GLY A 12 -2.62 22.34 -12.98
N VAL A 13 -3.32 22.88 -13.98
CA VAL A 13 -4.68 23.44 -13.82
C VAL A 13 -5.69 22.32 -13.59
N LYS A 14 -5.56 21.16 -14.26
CA LYS A 14 -6.38 19.97 -13.98
C LYS A 14 -6.28 19.52 -12.53
N ILE A 15 -5.08 19.53 -11.94
CA ILE A 15 -4.86 19.16 -10.53
C ILE A 15 -5.52 20.18 -9.59
N VAL A 16 -5.33 21.47 -9.84
CA VAL A 16 -5.96 22.53 -9.03
C VAL A 16 -7.48 22.45 -9.12
N CYS A 17 -8.04 22.34 -10.33
CA CYS A 17 -9.48 22.16 -10.52
C CYS A 17 -9.99 20.89 -9.85
N SER A 18 -9.28 19.76 -9.95
CA SER A 18 -9.65 18.52 -9.26
C SER A 18 -9.66 18.71 -7.74
N ASN A 19 -8.63 19.34 -7.16
CA ASN A 19 -8.56 19.59 -5.73
C ASN A 19 -9.68 20.53 -5.28
N VAL A 20 -9.92 21.62 -6.01
CA VAL A 20 -11.01 22.56 -5.73
C VAL A 20 -12.38 21.87 -5.85
N LEU A 21 -12.59 21.04 -6.87
CA LEU A 21 -13.82 20.25 -7.00
C LEU A 21 -13.97 19.24 -5.86
N THR A 22 -12.89 18.62 -5.41
CA THR A 22 -12.88 17.75 -4.22
C THR A 22 -13.24 18.54 -2.96
N GLU A 23 -12.64 19.71 -2.71
CA GLU A 23 -12.97 20.55 -1.56
C GLU A 23 -14.42 21.07 -1.61
N VAL A 24 -14.89 21.52 -2.78
CA VAL A 24 -16.28 21.97 -2.98
C VAL A 24 -17.27 20.82 -2.77
N ARG A 25 -16.93 19.59 -3.17
CA ARG A 25 -17.71 18.39 -2.82
C ARG A 25 -17.70 18.15 -1.32
N ARG A 26 -16.53 18.24 -0.65
CA ARG A 26 -16.38 18.06 0.80
C ARG A 26 -17.23 19.03 1.62
N VAL A 27 -17.46 20.26 1.16
CA VAL A 27 -18.29 21.26 1.87
C VAL A 27 -19.72 20.75 2.19
N ARG A 28 -20.24 19.79 1.41
CA ARG A 28 -21.58 19.19 1.64
C ARG A 28 -21.56 17.71 1.99
N LEU A 29 -20.39 17.09 2.04
CA LEU A 29 -20.24 15.67 2.30
C LEU A 29 -19.65 15.46 3.69
N THR A 30 -20.34 14.67 4.49
CA THR A 30 -19.82 14.18 5.76
C THR A 30 -19.49 12.69 5.66
N PRO A 31 -18.57 12.17 6.50
CA PRO A 31 -18.35 10.73 6.65
C PRO A 31 -19.64 9.93 6.79
N GLU A 32 -20.64 10.47 7.50
CA GLU A 32 -21.95 9.87 7.72
C GLU A 32 -22.79 9.82 6.44
N SER A 33 -22.74 10.89 5.62
CA SER A 33 -23.45 10.94 4.34
C SER A 33 -22.88 9.96 3.30
N GLU A 34 -21.56 9.75 3.31
CA GLU A 34 -20.92 8.74 2.46
C GLU A 34 -21.31 7.34 2.92
N ARG A 35 -21.40 7.11 4.24
CA ARG A 35 -21.76 5.79 4.80
C ARG A 35 -23.09 5.23 4.29
N ALA A 36 -24.04 6.09 3.96
CA ALA A 36 -25.34 5.68 3.41
C ALA A 36 -25.25 5.10 1.98
N LYS A 37 -24.17 5.38 1.25
CA LYS A 37 -23.94 4.94 -0.13
C LYS A 37 -23.21 3.59 -0.17
N ASP A 38 -23.17 2.98 -1.35
CA ASP A 38 -22.33 1.81 -1.64
C ASP A 38 -21.01 2.17 -2.35
N GLU A 39 -20.85 3.44 -2.71
CA GLU A 39 -19.57 4.03 -3.13
C GLU A 39 -19.26 5.22 -2.25
N TRP A 40 -18.11 5.20 -1.59
CA TRP A 40 -17.69 6.27 -0.69
C TRP A 40 -16.56 7.05 -1.33
N ASP A 41 -16.73 8.35 -1.48
CA ASP A 41 -15.62 9.25 -1.72
C ASP A 41 -14.77 9.33 -0.43
N VAL A 42 -13.61 8.67 -0.41
CA VAL A 42 -12.79 8.62 0.81
C VAL A 42 -12.07 9.92 1.12
N SER A 43 -12.24 10.93 0.27
CA SER A 43 -11.75 12.28 0.54
C SER A 43 -12.35 12.87 1.79
N VAL A 44 -13.58 12.51 2.18
CA VAL A 44 -14.18 12.95 3.46
C VAL A 44 -13.46 12.39 4.70
N PHE A 45 -12.68 11.32 4.52
CA PHE A 45 -11.85 10.71 5.58
C PHE A 45 -10.36 11.11 5.48
N GLY A 46 -10.01 12.05 4.60
CA GLY A 46 -8.63 12.52 4.41
C GLY A 46 -7.78 11.66 3.45
N TYR A 47 -8.37 10.73 2.69
CA TYR A 47 -7.67 9.91 1.70
C TYR A 47 -8.11 10.22 0.27
N ASN A 48 -7.39 9.75 -0.74
CA ASN A 48 -7.79 9.95 -2.14
C ASN A 48 -8.46 8.70 -2.73
N GLY A 49 -9.50 8.91 -3.55
CA GLY A 49 -10.17 7.87 -4.34
C GLY A 49 -11.54 7.44 -3.79
N THR A 50 -11.98 6.25 -4.20
CA THR A 50 -13.33 5.73 -3.90
C THR A 50 -13.28 4.32 -3.34
N LEU A 51 -13.98 4.06 -2.23
CA LEU A 51 -14.28 2.71 -1.75
C LEU A 51 -15.58 2.21 -2.36
N ARG A 52 -15.60 0.94 -2.79
CA ARG A 52 -16.75 0.32 -3.48
C ARG A 52 -17.14 -0.97 -2.76
N PHE A 53 -18.41 -1.09 -2.42
CA PHE A 53 -18.97 -2.22 -1.65
C PHE A 53 -19.87 -3.15 -2.47
N GLN A 54 -20.11 -2.86 -3.75
CA GLN A 54 -21.03 -3.58 -4.63
C GLN A 54 -20.64 -5.03 -4.90
N THR A 55 -19.37 -5.38 -4.67
CA THR A 55 -18.90 -6.77 -4.77
C THR A 55 -19.56 -7.70 -3.75
N ILE A 56 -20.16 -7.13 -2.70
CA ILE A 56 -20.89 -7.85 -1.65
C ILE A 56 -22.38 -7.79 -1.96
N SER A 57 -23.00 -8.91 -2.32
CA SER A 57 -24.42 -8.95 -2.71
C SER A 57 -25.38 -9.01 -1.54
N GLN A 58 -25.05 -9.73 -0.45
CA GLN A 58 -25.95 -9.85 0.70
C GLN A 58 -26.05 -8.51 1.43
N PRO A 59 -27.24 -7.92 1.59
CA PRO A 59 -27.40 -6.58 2.19
C PRO A 59 -26.83 -6.50 3.60
N TRP A 60 -27.09 -7.50 4.44
CA TRP A 60 -26.60 -7.55 5.83
C TRP A 60 -25.06 -7.50 5.90
N LEU A 61 -24.39 -8.23 5.00
CA LEU A 61 -22.93 -8.30 4.95
C LEU A 61 -22.34 -7.00 4.40
N ARG A 62 -23.01 -6.39 3.42
CA ARG A 62 -22.62 -5.09 2.87
C ARG A 62 -22.70 -4.00 3.94
N GLU A 63 -23.81 -3.91 4.66
CA GLU A 63 -24.01 -2.93 5.74
C GLU A 63 -23.03 -3.14 6.91
N ALA A 64 -22.75 -4.39 7.28
CA ALA A 64 -21.74 -4.70 8.28
C ALA A 64 -20.34 -4.26 7.81
N THR A 65 -20.00 -4.51 6.54
CA THR A 65 -18.69 -4.15 5.96
C THR A 65 -18.51 -2.65 5.85
N LYS A 66 -19.57 -1.92 5.47
CA LYS A 66 -19.61 -0.45 5.54
C LYS A 66 -19.34 0.02 6.96
N THR A 67 -20.08 -0.47 7.94
CA THR A 67 -19.90 -0.07 9.34
C THR A 67 -18.49 -0.40 9.86
N TRP A 68 -17.95 -1.56 9.51
CA TRP A 68 -16.56 -1.93 9.80
C TRP A 68 -15.56 -0.95 9.16
N ALA A 69 -15.67 -0.67 7.86
CA ALA A 69 -14.77 0.22 7.14
C ALA A 69 -14.76 1.65 7.71
N TYR A 70 -15.93 2.18 8.06
CA TYR A 70 -16.07 3.49 8.71
C TYR A 70 -15.28 3.57 10.02
N ASN A 71 -15.27 2.49 10.81
CA ASN A 71 -14.54 2.43 12.09
C ASN A 71 -13.03 2.13 11.92
N GLU A 72 -12.63 1.56 10.79
CA GLU A 72 -11.22 1.23 10.52
C GLU A 72 -10.46 2.36 9.86
N LEU A 73 -11.11 3.16 9.01
CA LEU A 73 -10.46 4.27 8.29
C LEU A 73 -9.73 5.25 9.23
N PRO A 74 -10.33 5.78 10.31
CA PRO A 74 -9.66 6.74 11.20
C PRO A 74 -8.45 6.16 11.95
N ARG A 75 -8.34 4.83 12.06
CA ARG A 75 -7.27 4.15 12.81
C ARG A 75 -6.00 3.94 11.98
N ARG A 76 -6.03 4.29 10.69
CA ARG A 76 -4.96 4.00 9.74
C ARG A 76 -4.26 5.29 9.32
N HIS A 77 -2.93 5.28 9.37
CA HIS A 77 -2.13 6.46 9.07
C HIS A 77 -1.35 6.35 7.74
N ALA A 78 -1.47 5.21 7.04
CA ALA A 78 -0.74 4.97 5.81
C ALA A 78 -1.41 5.69 4.62
N LYS A 79 -0.61 6.24 3.69
CA LYS A 79 -1.11 6.81 2.43
C LYS A 79 -1.86 5.79 1.56
N THR A 80 -1.59 4.50 1.74
CA THR A 80 -2.22 3.36 1.06
C THR A 80 -3.46 2.82 1.77
N THR A 81 -3.97 3.53 2.80
CA THR A 81 -5.12 3.10 3.61
C THR A 81 -6.32 2.72 2.74
N LYS A 82 -6.63 3.51 1.70
CA LYS A 82 -7.73 3.21 0.77
C LYS A 82 -7.56 1.85 0.10
N GLN A 83 -6.37 1.56 -0.44
CA GLN A 83 -6.08 0.30 -1.13
C GLN A 83 -6.17 -0.89 -0.17
N LEU A 84 -5.66 -0.72 1.06
CA LEU A 84 -5.74 -1.74 2.09
C LEU A 84 -7.20 -2.05 2.46
N VAL A 85 -8.00 -1.03 2.75
CA VAL A 85 -9.43 -1.22 3.09
C VAL A 85 -10.20 -1.80 1.92
N GLN A 86 -9.98 -1.34 0.68
CA GLN A 86 -10.63 -1.93 -0.49
C GLN A 86 -10.24 -3.41 -0.68
N GLY A 87 -8.98 -3.78 -0.41
CA GLY A 87 -8.53 -5.17 -0.44
C GLY A 87 -9.28 -6.05 0.56
N GLU A 88 -9.50 -5.55 1.77
CA GLU A 88 -10.27 -6.25 2.81
C GLU A 88 -11.77 -6.35 2.44
N VAL A 89 -12.35 -5.29 1.84
CA VAL A 89 -13.72 -5.33 1.27
C VAL A 89 -13.82 -6.38 0.17
N ASN A 90 -12.82 -6.48 -0.71
CA ASN A 90 -12.78 -7.49 -1.77
C ASN A 90 -12.71 -8.92 -1.21
N VAL A 91 -11.97 -9.14 -0.12
CA VAL A 91 -11.96 -10.42 0.60
C VAL A 91 -13.34 -10.78 1.14
N VAL A 92 -14.08 -9.81 1.70
CA VAL A 92 -15.49 -10.05 2.10
C VAL A 92 -16.36 -10.31 0.87
N GLY A 93 -16.10 -9.66 -0.26
CA GLY A 93 -16.74 -9.95 -1.55
C GLY A 93 -16.52 -11.40 -2.01
N MET A 94 -15.38 -12.00 -1.72
CA MET A 94 -15.14 -13.42 -2.01
C MET A 94 -15.99 -14.35 -1.14
N LEU A 95 -16.17 -14.03 0.14
CA LEU A 95 -17.12 -14.75 1.00
C LEU A 95 -18.55 -14.61 0.45
N SER A 96 -18.94 -13.39 0.09
CA SER A 96 -20.24 -13.07 -0.49
C SER A 96 -20.54 -13.89 -1.75
N GLU A 97 -19.57 -14.00 -2.66
CA GLU A 97 -19.66 -14.84 -3.86
C GLU A 97 -19.76 -16.34 -3.50
N SER A 98 -18.97 -16.81 -2.53
CA SER A 98 -19.06 -18.21 -2.08
C SER A 98 -20.46 -18.56 -1.56
N LEU A 99 -21.06 -17.68 -0.74
CA LEU A 99 -22.42 -17.86 -0.23
C LEU A 99 -23.46 -17.95 -1.37
N ARG A 100 -23.34 -17.10 -2.40
CA ARG A 100 -24.24 -17.16 -3.58
C ARG A 100 -24.13 -18.49 -4.31
N LEU A 101 -22.90 -18.96 -4.53
CA LEU A 101 -22.64 -20.18 -5.29
C LEU A 101 -23.06 -21.44 -4.53
N GLN A 102 -22.88 -21.46 -3.21
CA GLN A 102 -23.11 -22.64 -2.38
C GLN A 102 -24.56 -22.75 -1.87
N ARG A 103 -25.29 -21.64 -1.88
CA ARG A 103 -26.68 -21.57 -1.44
C ARG A 103 -27.59 -21.03 -2.54
N PRO A 104 -27.88 -21.78 -3.61
CA PRO A 104 -28.68 -21.27 -4.73
C PRO A 104 -30.11 -20.88 -4.35
N GLY A 105 -30.64 -21.39 -3.23
CA GLY A 105 -31.99 -21.08 -2.74
C GLY A 105 -32.11 -19.70 -2.08
N ASP A 106 -31.31 -19.43 -1.05
CA ASP A 106 -31.37 -18.19 -0.26
C ASP A 106 -30.19 -17.24 -0.50
N ARG A 107 -29.13 -17.70 -1.20
CA ARG A 107 -27.89 -16.97 -1.50
C ARG A 107 -27.18 -16.42 -0.26
N GLY A 108 -27.50 -16.94 0.92
CA GLY A 108 -27.05 -16.41 2.21
C GLY A 108 -27.67 -15.05 2.57
N ASP A 109 -28.83 -14.70 2.01
CA ASP A 109 -29.51 -13.42 2.24
C ASP A 109 -30.01 -13.26 3.70
N ASP A 110 -30.22 -14.35 4.44
CA ASP A 110 -30.51 -14.34 5.88
C ASP A 110 -29.30 -14.86 6.69
N PRO A 111 -28.64 -14.00 7.51
CA PRO A 111 -27.49 -14.43 8.30
C PRO A 111 -27.82 -15.51 9.35
N ARG A 112 -29.09 -15.68 9.73
CA ARG A 112 -29.53 -16.66 10.75
C ARG A 112 -29.47 -18.11 10.25
N LEU A 113 -29.48 -18.28 8.94
CA LEU A 113 -29.45 -19.60 8.28
C LEU A 113 -28.02 -20.06 7.96
N LEU A 114 -27.03 -19.24 8.30
CA LEU A 114 -25.62 -19.53 8.09
C LEU A 114 -25.07 -20.38 9.24
N SER A 115 -24.00 -21.10 8.98
CA SER A 115 -23.38 -22.01 9.92
C SER A 115 -21.90 -22.20 9.63
N ARG A 116 -21.23 -23.00 10.44
CA ARG A 116 -19.86 -23.45 10.16
C ARG A 116 -19.69 -24.10 8.77
N SER A 117 -20.73 -24.75 8.24
CA SER A 117 -20.67 -25.40 6.92
C SER A 117 -20.46 -24.42 5.77
N ASP A 118 -20.98 -23.19 5.88
CA ASP A 118 -20.80 -22.14 4.88
C ASP A 118 -19.36 -21.60 4.88
N ILE A 119 -18.72 -21.56 6.04
CA ILE A 119 -17.28 -21.25 6.15
C ILE A 119 -16.43 -22.37 5.53
N ALA A 120 -16.75 -23.63 5.82
CA ALA A 120 -16.09 -24.77 5.19
C ALA A 120 -16.24 -24.73 3.66
N GLY A 121 -17.44 -24.38 3.18
CA GLY A 121 -17.70 -24.09 1.77
C GLY A 121 -16.78 -23.01 1.22
N PHE A 122 -16.66 -21.87 1.89
CA PHE A 122 -15.74 -20.80 1.50
C PHE A 122 -14.28 -21.28 1.40
N LEU A 123 -13.79 -22.03 2.39
CA LEU A 123 -12.42 -22.57 2.36
C LEU A 123 -12.21 -23.55 1.19
N ASN A 124 -13.20 -24.42 0.91
CA ASN A 124 -13.18 -25.30 -0.24
C ASN A 124 -13.17 -24.52 -1.57
N ARG A 125 -13.91 -23.41 -1.66
CA ARG A 125 -13.87 -22.52 -2.83
C ARG A 125 -12.49 -21.91 -3.03
N LEU A 126 -11.83 -21.47 -1.97
CA LEU A 126 -10.44 -20.97 -2.07
C LEU A 126 -9.47 -22.07 -2.50
N MET A 127 -9.65 -23.30 -2.01
CA MET A 127 -8.83 -24.45 -2.43
C MET A 127 -9.03 -24.79 -3.91
N PHE A 128 -10.27 -24.72 -4.41
CA PHE A 128 -10.55 -24.86 -5.84
C PHE A 128 -9.84 -23.79 -6.68
N LEU A 129 -9.91 -22.52 -6.28
CA LEU A 129 -9.22 -21.42 -6.99
C LEU A 129 -7.70 -21.59 -6.97
N HIS A 130 -7.16 -22.09 -5.87
CA HIS A 130 -5.75 -22.41 -5.73
C HIS A 130 -5.33 -23.53 -6.67
N ALA A 131 -6.05 -24.65 -6.66
CA ALA A 131 -5.79 -25.78 -7.56
C ALA A 131 -5.89 -25.39 -9.04
N GLY A 132 -6.77 -24.45 -9.38
CA GLY A 132 -6.89 -23.88 -10.72
C GLY A 132 -5.84 -22.83 -11.10
N GLY A 133 -4.84 -22.56 -10.26
CA GLY A 133 -3.77 -21.59 -10.53
C GLY A 133 -4.19 -20.12 -10.47
N THR A 134 -5.47 -19.83 -10.18
CA THR A 134 -5.99 -18.45 -10.06
C THR A 134 -5.63 -17.78 -8.73
N MET A 135 -5.15 -18.55 -7.75
CA MET A 135 -4.79 -18.09 -6.43
C MET A 135 -3.50 -18.75 -5.96
N SER A 136 -2.53 -17.97 -5.50
CA SER A 136 -1.31 -18.50 -4.88
C SER A 136 -1.53 -18.89 -3.41
N ASP A 137 -0.63 -19.69 -2.84
CA ASP A 137 -0.65 -20.01 -1.40
C ASP A 137 -0.64 -18.76 -0.52
N TYR A 138 0.17 -17.76 -0.88
CA TYR A 138 0.22 -16.50 -0.16
C TYR A 138 -1.13 -15.76 -0.23
N ALA A 139 -1.74 -15.69 -1.42
CA ALA A 139 -3.05 -15.06 -1.60
C ALA A 139 -4.14 -15.80 -0.80
N ARG A 140 -4.12 -17.14 -0.80
CA ARG A 140 -5.04 -17.98 -0.02
C ARG A 140 -4.88 -17.72 1.49
N MET A 141 -3.66 -17.80 2.01
CA MET A 141 -3.36 -17.56 3.42
C MET A 141 -3.80 -16.15 3.86
N THR A 142 -3.41 -15.12 3.11
CA THR A 142 -3.74 -13.72 3.43
C THR A 142 -5.24 -13.44 3.33
N THR A 143 -5.96 -14.06 2.40
CA THR A 143 -7.42 -13.99 2.29
C THR A 143 -8.08 -14.52 3.55
N VAL A 144 -7.71 -15.73 4.00
CA VAL A 144 -8.28 -16.36 5.20
C VAL A 144 -7.97 -15.54 6.46
N GLN A 145 -6.72 -15.11 6.65
CA GLN A 145 -6.32 -14.26 7.77
C GLN A 145 -7.07 -12.93 7.81
N THR A 146 -7.26 -12.33 6.64
CA THR A 146 -7.96 -11.05 6.50
C THR A 146 -9.43 -11.21 6.83
N LEU A 147 -10.13 -12.18 6.22
CA LEU A 147 -11.55 -12.41 6.48
C LEU A 147 -11.81 -12.70 7.96
N ARG A 148 -10.97 -13.54 8.56
CA ARG A 148 -11.04 -13.84 10.00
C ARG A 148 -10.98 -12.57 10.85
N ARG A 149 -9.99 -11.70 10.58
CA ARG A 149 -9.80 -10.44 11.31
C ARG A 149 -11.00 -9.51 11.14
N VAL A 150 -11.52 -9.38 9.92
CA VAL A 150 -12.66 -8.52 9.61
C VAL A 150 -13.91 -9.00 10.34
N LEU A 151 -14.25 -10.29 10.27
CA LEU A 151 -15.41 -10.86 10.97
C LEU A 151 -15.30 -10.74 12.48
N ALA A 152 -14.12 -11.04 13.05
CA ALA A 152 -13.87 -10.84 14.48
C ALA A 152 -14.03 -9.37 14.89
N ARG A 153 -13.56 -8.43 14.04
CA ARG A 153 -13.73 -7.00 14.28
C ARG A 153 -15.20 -6.58 14.24
N MET A 154 -15.97 -7.05 13.26
CA MET A 154 -17.41 -6.79 13.18
C MET A 154 -18.15 -7.25 14.44
N ARG A 155 -17.83 -8.45 14.95
CA ARG A 155 -18.37 -8.93 16.24
C ARG A 155 -17.96 -8.01 17.41
N SER A 156 -16.68 -7.61 17.46
CA SER A 156 -16.19 -6.69 18.52
C SER A 156 -16.81 -5.28 18.48
N LEU A 157 -17.35 -4.87 17.32
CA LEU A 157 -18.11 -3.63 17.15
C LEU A 157 -19.58 -3.79 17.58
N GLY A 158 -19.99 -4.96 18.06
CA GLY A 158 -21.35 -5.25 18.50
C GLY A 158 -22.34 -5.48 17.36
N LEU A 159 -21.87 -5.72 16.13
CA LEU A 159 -22.77 -5.80 14.97
C LEU A 159 -23.71 -7.02 14.96
N THR A 160 -23.56 -7.95 15.91
CA THR A 160 -24.45 -9.10 16.13
C THR A 160 -25.61 -8.81 17.09
N ALA A 161 -25.61 -7.65 17.76
CA ALA A 161 -26.67 -7.25 18.68
C ALA A 161 -28.03 -7.08 17.98
N PRO A 162 -29.16 -7.17 18.71
CA PRO A 162 -30.49 -6.87 18.16
C PRO A 162 -30.53 -5.53 17.40
N GLY A 163 -31.10 -5.55 16.20
CA GLY A 163 -31.19 -4.37 15.33
C GLY A 163 -29.91 -4.01 14.55
N GLN A 164 -28.82 -4.76 14.72
CA GLN A 164 -27.60 -4.57 13.94
C GLN A 164 -27.57 -5.49 12.70
N PRO A 165 -26.73 -5.19 11.69
CA PRO A 165 -26.73 -5.95 10.44
C PRO A 165 -26.42 -7.44 10.57
N LEU A 166 -25.60 -7.85 11.56
CA LEU A 166 -25.28 -9.26 11.79
C LEU A 166 -26.21 -9.91 12.83
N HIS A 167 -27.37 -9.32 13.12
CA HIS A 167 -28.27 -9.84 14.14
C HIS A 167 -28.72 -11.27 13.82
N GLY A 168 -28.45 -12.17 14.76
CA GLY A 168 -28.76 -13.59 14.65
C GLY A 168 -27.76 -14.41 13.84
N LEU A 169 -26.64 -13.82 13.41
CA LEU A 169 -25.52 -14.56 12.82
C LEU A 169 -24.96 -15.57 13.85
N PRO A 170 -24.97 -16.88 13.58
CA PRO A 170 -24.50 -17.88 14.53
C PRO A 170 -23.02 -17.76 14.88
N ASP A 171 -22.63 -18.11 16.11
CA ASP A 171 -21.26 -17.97 16.60
C ASP A 171 -20.23 -18.85 15.88
N ASP A 172 -20.69 -19.97 15.32
CA ASP A 172 -19.90 -20.91 14.55
C ASP A 172 -19.67 -20.46 13.08
N PHE A 173 -20.37 -19.42 12.62
CA PHE A 173 -20.00 -18.67 11.41
C PHE A 173 -18.80 -17.77 11.70
N THR A 174 -17.63 -18.40 11.80
CA THR A 174 -16.34 -17.77 12.10
C THR A 174 -15.19 -18.60 11.52
N LEU A 175 -14.04 -17.97 11.33
CA LEU A 175 -12.79 -18.65 10.98
C LEU A 175 -11.92 -18.81 12.22
N ALA A 176 -11.45 -20.03 12.43
CA ALA A 176 -10.58 -20.40 13.54
C ALA A 176 -9.08 -20.28 13.15
N PRO A 177 -8.13 -20.32 14.11
CA PRO A 177 -6.69 -20.37 13.81
C PRO A 177 -6.29 -21.48 12.85
N GLU A 178 -6.84 -22.66 13.05
CA GLU A 178 -6.60 -23.86 12.27
C GLU A 178 -7.08 -23.76 10.82
N ASP A 179 -8.01 -22.85 10.51
CA ASP A 179 -8.48 -22.62 9.13
C ASP A 179 -7.44 -21.88 8.28
N VAL A 180 -6.51 -21.16 8.92
CA VAL A 180 -5.47 -20.41 8.23
C VAL A 180 -4.44 -21.39 7.70
N PRO A 181 -4.25 -21.50 6.36
CA PRO A 181 -3.19 -22.33 5.82
C PRO A 181 -1.85 -21.93 6.44
N PRO A 182 -0.99 -22.91 6.79
CA PRO A 182 0.36 -22.57 7.23
C PRO A 182 1.03 -21.73 6.14
N PRO A 183 1.88 -20.75 6.51
CA PRO A 183 2.68 -20.07 5.52
C PRO A 183 3.46 -21.15 4.77
N GLY A 184 3.26 -21.27 3.46
CA GLY A 184 4.03 -22.19 2.64
C GLY A 184 5.52 -21.99 2.94
N GLU A 185 6.28 -23.08 2.97
CA GLU A 185 7.73 -23.02 3.12
C GLU A 185 8.26 -22.11 2.01
N ARG A 186 8.69 -20.92 2.40
CA ARG A 186 9.45 -20.05 1.50
C ARG A 186 10.80 -20.69 1.46
N ASP A 187 11.28 -21.08 0.28
CA ASP A 187 12.67 -21.47 0.09
C ASP A 187 13.56 -20.38 0.72
N THR A 188 14.10 -20.68 1.90
CA THR A 188 14.99 -19.81 2.65
C THR A 188 16.43 -19.97 2.19
N GLN A 189 16.68 -20.92 1.30
CA GLN A 189 18.01 -21.42 0.97
C GLN A 189 18.72 -20.49 -0.04
N HIS A 190 18.01 -19.57 -0.70
CA HIS A 190 18.57 -18.68 -1.71
C HIS A 190 17.97 -17.26 -1.66
N ARG A 191 18.27 -16.47 -0.62
CA ARG A 191 17.84 -15.04 -0.55
C ARG A 191 18.94 -14.02 -0.78
N ASP A 192 20.15 -14.32 -0.35
CA ASP A 192 21.23 -13.37 -0.49
C ASP A 192 21.77 -13.45 -1.91
N VAL A 193 21.84 -12.30 -2.57
CA VAL A 193 22.49 -12.18 -3.86
C VAL A 193 23.97 -12.52 -3.62
N PRO A 194 24.55 -13.50 -4.36
CA PRO A 194 25.93 -13.88 -4.16
C PRO A 194 26.88 -12.68 -4.24
N VAL A 195 27.96 -12.70 -3.45
CA VAL A 195 28.87 -11.56 -3.29
C VAL A 195 29.46 -11.13 -4.63
N GLU A 196 29.75 -12.08 -5.52
CA GLU A 196 30.21 -11.85 -6.87
C GLU A 196 29.18 -11.12 -7.75
N VAL A 197 27.89 -11.47 -7.61
CA VAL A 197 26.80 -10.79 -8.32
C VAL A 197 26.63 -9.38 -7.76
N MET A 198 26.65 -9.21 -6.43
CA MET A 198 26.61 -7.88 -5.81
C MET A 198 27.78 -7.00 -6.24
N ARG A 199 29.01 -7.55 -6.30
CA ARG A 199 30.19 -6.84 -6.79
C ARG A 199 30.00 -6.39 -8.23
N HIS A 200 29.46 -7.26 -9.09
CA HIS A 200 29.17 -6.93 -10.48
C HIS A 200 28.11 -5.82 -10.60
N ILE A 201 27.03 -5.89 -9.83
CA ILE A 201 25.99 -4.86 -9.76
C ILE A 201 26.60 -3.52 -9.34
N CYS A 202 27.38 -3.49 -8.26
CA CYS A 202 27.99 -2.26 -7.75
C CYS A 202 28.95 -1.63 -8.76
N ALA A 203 29.73 -2.44 -9.49
CA ALA A 203 30.66 -1.96 -10.52
C ALA A 203 29.96 -1.29 -11.72
N ARG A 204 28.64 -1.41 -11.84
CA ARG A 204 27.86 -0.97 -13.00
C ARG A 204 26.78 0.06 -12.68
N LEU A 205 26.79 0.63 -11.48
CA LEU A 205 25.86 1.69 -11.08
C LEU A 205 25.91 2.91 -12.03
N ASP A 206 27.03 3.16 -12.70
CA ASP A 206 27.15 4.22 -13.68
C ASP A 206 26.38 3.91 -14.99
N ASP A 207 26.23 2.65 -15.37
CA ASP A 207 25.38 2.25 -16.49
C ASP A 207 23.90 2.49 -16.15
N LEU A 208 23.51 2.24 -14.89
CA LEU A 208 22.17 2.54 -14.41
C LEU A 208 21.87 4.04 -14.51
N GLU A 209 22.81 4.91 -14.13
CA GLU A 209 22.65 6.37 -14.30
C GLU A 209 22.57 6.77 -15.77
N LYS A 210 23.41 6.24 -16.65
CA LYS A 210 23.35 6.54 -18.09
C LYS A 210 21.99 6.18 -18.70
N ALA A 211 21.39 5.08 -18.25
CA ALA A 211 20.09 4.62 -18.71
C ALA A 211 18.90 5.31 -18.02
N ASN A 212 19.12 6.02 -16.91
CA ASN A 212 18.09 6.62 -16.07
C ASN A 212 18.51 8.02 -15.57
N THR A 213 18.11 8.37 -14.34
CA THR A 213 18.51 9.60 -13.68
C THR A 213 19.46 9.29 -12.53
N ARG A 214 20.23 10.29 -12.11
CA ARG A 214 21.10 10.20 -10.92
C ARG A 214 20.33 9.75 -9.69
N GLU A 215 19.10 10.25 -9.50
CA GLU A 215 18.27 9.89 -8.36
C GLU A 215 17.97 8.39 -8.31
N ILE A 216 17.80 7.72 -9.47
CA ILE A 216 17.63 6.27 -9.53
C ILE A 216 18.93 5.54 -9.13
N ARG A 217 20.09 5.99 -9.64
CA ARG A 217 21.39 5.42 -9.24
C ARG A 217 21.61 5.54 -7.73
N VAL A 218 21.46 6.75 -7.19
CA VAL A 218 21.66 7.01 -5.75
C VAL A 218 20.66 6.21 -4.93
N ALA A 219 19.39 6.10 -5.34
CA ALA A 219 18.41 5.27 -4.65
C ALA A 219 18.87 3.81 -4.56
N VAL A 220 19.32 3.22 -5.67
CA VAL A 220 19.78 1.82 -5.71
C VAL A 220 21.04 1.64 -4.87
N GLU A 221 22.01 2.55 -4.96
CA GLU A 221 23.24 2.52 -4.15
C GLU A 221 22.91 2.56 -2.64
N LEU A 222 22.02 3.47 -2.22
CA LEU A 222 21.57 3.53 -0.82
C LEU A 222 20.80 2.28 -0.39
N LEU A 223 20.02 1.65 -1.28
CA LEU A 223 19.34 0.40 -0.98
C LEU A 223 20.33 -0.75 -0.74
N ILE A 224 21.39 -0.81 -1.55
CA ILE A 224 22.48 -1.79 -1.41
C ILE A 224 23.21 -1.58 -0.07
N ASP A 225 23.64 -0.35 0.20
CA ASP A 225 24.48 -0.02 1.36
C ASP A 225 23.76 -0.15 2.70
N THR A 226 22.44 0.10 2.74
CA THR A 226 21.69 0.25 3.99
C THR A 226 20.69 -0.88 4.25
N GLY A 227 20.34 -1.65 3.22
CA GLY A 227 19.26 -2.64 3.26
C GLY A 227 17.90 -2.08 3.70
N ARG A 228 17.69 -0.76 3.58
CA ARG A 228 16.41 -0.12 3.91
C ARG A 228 15.37 -0.39 2.84
N ARG A 229 14.10 -0.12 3.15
CA ARG A 229 13.03 -0.31 2.16
C ARG A 229 13.06 0.78 1.09
N PRO A 230 12.65 0.48 -0.15
CA PRO A 230 12.51 1.47 -1.21
C PRO A 230 11.72 2.72 -0.81
N ASP A 231 10.59 2.57 -0.12
CA ASP A 231 9.75 3.69 0.32
C ASP A 231 10.42 4.56 1.40
N GLU A 232 11.28 3.97 2.24
CA GLU A 232 12.07 4.67 3.25
C GLU A 232 13.19 5.49 2.60
N ILE A 233 13.90 4.92 1.62
CA ILE A 233 14.97 5.61 0.87
C ILE A 233 14.42 6.73 -0.01
N CYS A 234 13.33 6.49 -0.75
CA CYS A 234 12.78 7.49 -1.65
C CYS A 234 12.26 8.73 -0.92
N GLN A 235 11.86 8.61 0.36
CA GLN A 235 11.30 9.69 1.17
C GLN A 235 12.32 10.36 2.10
N LEU A 236 13.62 10.13 1.92
CA LEU A 236 14.65 10.82 2.70
C LEU A 236 14.61 12.34 2.47
N GLY A 237 14.52 13.10 3.56
CA GLY A 237 14.71 14.55 3.52
C GLY A 237 16.13 14.93 3.10
N LEU A 238 16.30 16.15 2.60
CA LEU A 238 17.63 16.65 2.25
C LEU A 238 18.56 16.72 3.47
N ASP A 239 18.00 16.80 4.69
CA ASP A 239 18.68 16.81 5.99
C ASP A 239 18.85 15.42 6.61
N CYS A 240 18.75 14.34 5.82
CA CYS A 240 18.81 12.96 6.32
C CYS A 240 20.19 12.48 6.79
N LEU A 241 21.24 13.28 6.67
CA LEU A 241 22.60 12.92 7.10
C LEU A 241 22.96 13.66 8.38
N ASP A 242 23.30 12.90 9.42
CA ASP A 242 23.74 13.41 10.72
C ASP A 242 25.07 12.74 11.13
N ARG A 243 25.61 13.13 12.27
CA ARG A 243 26.80 12.55 12.88
C ARG A 243 26.46 12.05 14.30
N ASP A 244 27.04 10.93 14.72
CA ASP A 244 26.91 10.46 16.10
C ASP A 244 27.88 11.18 17.06
N GLU A 245 27.87 10.80 18.34
CA GLU A 245 28.75 11.36 19.38
C GLU A 245 30.25 11.16 19.07
N GLN A 246 30.60 10.18 18.24
CA GLN A 246 31.97 9.91 17.79
C GLN A 246 32.28 10.58 16.43
N GLY A 247 31.37 11.38 15.90
CA GLY A 247 31.50 12.01 14.59
C GLY A 247 31.34 11.06 13.41
N LYS A 248 30.84 9.83 13.60
CA LYS A 248 30.59 8.89 12.50
C LYS A 248 29.26 9.20 11.81
N PRO A 249 29.14 8.97 10.50
CA PRO A 249 27.95 9.36 9.76
C PRO A 249 26.77 8.45 10.09
N VAL A 250 25.59 9.08 10.21
CA VAL A 250 24.33 8.44 10.56
C VAL A 250 23.27 8.87 9.55
N LEU A 251 22.61 7.89 8.94
CA LEU A 251 21.39 8.11 8.17
C LEU A 251 20.20 8.24 9.12
N VAL A 252 19.46 9.35 9.00
CA VAL A 252 18.19 9.60 9.68
C VAL A 252 17.05 9.33 8.71
N TYR A 253 16.17 8.38 9.06
CA TYR A 253 15.08 7.95 8.20
C TYR A 253 13.79 7.70 8.98
N THR A 254 12.67 7.63 8.26
CA THR A 254 11.37 7.26 8.82
C THR A 254 11.05 5.82 8.47
N ASN A 255 10.75 4.98 9.47
CA ASN A 255 10.21 3.65 9.25
C ASN A 255 8.69 3.76 9.11
N PHE A 256 8.22 3.93 7.88
CA PHE A 256 6.80 4.12 7.56
C PHE A 256 5.95 2.91 7.96
N LYS A 257 6.49 1.69 7.79
CA LYS A 257 5.76 0.45 8.14
C LYS A 257 5.38 0.39 9.63
N ALA A 258 6.25 0.85 10.51
CA ALA A 258 6.02 0.85 11.95
C ALA A 258 5.62 2.22 12.51
N ASN A 259 5.43 3.23 11.64
CA ASN A 259 5.20 4.62 12.00
C ASN A 259 6.22 5.16 13.03
N ARG A 260 7.51 4.93 12.80
CA ARG A 260 8.59 5.40 13.69
C ARG A 260 9.42 6.44 12.96
N LEU A 261 9.32 7.68 13.39
CA LEU A 261 10.07 8.82 12.85
C LEU A 261 11.50 8.86 13.41
N GLY A 262 12.41 9.51 12.70
CA GLY A 262 13.75 9.86 13.21
C GLY A 262 14.63 8.67 13.60
N ARG A 263 14.49 7.53 12.92
CA ARG A 263 15.35 6.37 13.14
C ARG A 263 16.76 6.68 12.66
N ARG A 264 17.74 6.32 13.48
CA ARG A 264 19.17 6.52 13.23
C ARG A 264 19.79 5.19 12.79
N LEU A 265 20.53 5.20 11.70
CA LEU A 265 21.29 4.05 11.18
C LEU A 265 22.73 4.51 10.93
N PRO A 266 23.74 3.98 11.65
CA PRO A 266 25.14 4.19 11.30
C PRO A 266 25.40 3.72 9.87
N ILE A 267 26.13 4.53 9.10
CA ILE A 267 26.51 4.23 7.71
C ILE A 267 28.02 4.38 7.53
N THR A 268 28.54 3.97 6.38
CA THR A 268 29.95 4.17 6.04
C THR A 268 30.20 5.62 5.60
N GLU A 269 31.46 6.09 5.68
CA GLU A 269 31.85 7.38 5.10
C GLU A 269 31.65 7.41 3.57
N ALA A 270 31.80 6.27 2.88
CA ALA A 270 31.55 6.17 1.44
C ALA A 270 30.07 6.45 1.12
N THR A 271 29.15 5.80 1.84
CA THR A 271 27.71 6.04 1.72
C THR A 271 27.36 7.49 2.08
N ALA A 272 27.99 8.05 3.12
CA ALA A 272 27.81 9.45 3.49
C ALA A 272 28.26 10.40 2.37
N ALA A 273 29.38 10.12 1.70
CA ALA A 273 29.86 10.91 0.57
C ALA A 273 28.88 10.88 -0.62
N VAL A 274 28.24 9.74 -0.89
CA VAL A 274 27.17 9.63 -1.91
C VAL A 274 26.00 10.54 -1.56
N ILE A 275 25.58 10.55 -0.29
CA ILE A 275 24.49 11.42 0.19
C ILE A 275 24.90 12.89 0.08
N THR A 276 26.10 13.27 0.53
CA THR A 276 26.60 14.66 0.46
C THR A 276 26.65 15.16 -0.98
N ALA A 277 27.22 14.38 -1.91
CA ALA A 277 27.28 14.77 -3.32
C ALA A 277 25.88 14.95 -3.92
N GLN A 278 24.93 14.11 -3.52
CA GLN A 278 23.53 14.27 -3.93
C GLN A 278 22.87 15.49 -3.27
N GLN A 279 23.14 15.76 -1.99
CA GLN A 279 22.64 16.94 -1.30
C GLN A 279 23.09 18.22 -2.01
N ASP A 280 24.36 18.31 -2.39
CA ASP A 280 24.92 19.47 -3.07
C ASP A 280 24.26 19.70 -4.42
N ARG A 281 24.13 18.65 -5.24
CA ARG A 281 23.40 18.71 -6.52
C ARG A 281 21.95 19.16 -6.36
N VAL A 282 21.26 18.69 -5.30
CA VAL A 282 19.87 19.08 -5.04
C VAL A 282 19.78 20.52 -4.56
N ARG A 283 20.74 21.01 -3.75
CA ARG A 283 20.84 22.43 -3.37
C ARG A 283 21.08 23.32 -4.57
N ASP A 284 21.97 22.94 -5.48
CA ASP A 284 22.22 23.68 -6.72
C ASP A 284 20.96 23.77 -7.59
N ARG A 285 20.15 22.71 -7.61
CA ARG A 285 18.90 22.66 -8.37
C ARG A 285 17.77 23.46 -7.71
N PHE A 286 17.73 23.54 -6.38
CA PHE A 286 16.68 24.21 -5.61
C PHE A 286 17.28 25.19 -4.58
N PRO A 287 18.00 26.24 -5.03
CA PRO A 287 18.81 27.08 -4.14
C PRO A 287 17.99 27.91 -3.14
N ASN A 288 16.71 28.16 -3.45
CA ASN A 288 15.83 29.01 -2.65
C ASN A 288 14.88 28.21 -1.73
N GLU A 289 14.94 26.88 -1.76
CA GLU A 289 14.04 26.03 -0.98
C GLU A 289 14.65 25.67 0.38
N PRO A 290 13.88 25.73 1.48
CA PRO A 290 14.37 25.31 2.79
C PRO A 290 14.73 23.83 2.81
N ALA A 291 15.92 23.47 3.32
CA ALA A 291 16.42 22.09 3.31
C ALA A 291 15.43 21.08 3.93
N GLY A 292 14.77 21.42 5.04
CA GLY A 292 13.79 20.56 5.70
C GLY A 292 12.48 20.32 4.91
N LYS A 293 12.29 20.97 3.76
CA LYS A 293 11.17 20.74 2.83
C LYS A 293 11.57 20.01 1.56
N VAL A 294 12.87 20.03 1.23
CA VAL A 294 13.39 19.39 0.01
C VAL A 294 13.71 17.93 0.30
N ILE A 295 13.48 17.07 -0.68
CA ILE A 295 13.76 15.64 -0.61
C ILE A 295 15.11 15.34 -1.28
N LEU A 296 15.86 14.37 -0.77
CA LEU A 296 17.17 13.96 -1.29
C LEU A 296 17.10 13.44 -2.74
N LEU A 297 16.01 12.75 -3.08
CA LEU A 297 15.77 12.10 -4.37
C LEU A 297 14.54 12.70 -5.06
N PRO A 298 14.61 13.98 -5.49
CA PRO A 298 13.46 14.68 -6.05
C PRO A 298 13.11 14.11 -7.43
N ALA A 299 11.81 13.93 -7.69
CA ALA A 299 11.35 13.47 -8.99
C ALA A 299 11.82 14.42 -10.11
N PRO A 300 12.26 13.90 -11.26
CA PRO A 300 12.90 14.71 -12.30
C PRO A 300 11.93 15.68 -12.98
N THR A 301 10.66 15.31 -13.10
CA THR A 301 9.62 16.09 -13.79
C THR A 301 8.53 16.54 -12.83
N ARG A 302 7.83 17.64 -13.15
CA ARG A 302 6.68 18.15 -12.36
C ARG A 302 6.99 18.27 -10.86
N ASN A 303 8.14 18.87 -10.55
CA ASN A 303 8.63 19.04 -9.19
C ASN A 303 9.38 20.38 -9.04
N PRO A 304 8.69 21.53 -9.20
CA PRO A 304 9.33 22.85 -9.21
C PRO A 304 10.04 23.21 -7.90
N HIS A 305 9.63 22.62 -6.77
CA HIS A 305 10.14 22.93 -5.44
C HIS A 305 10.99 21.79 -4.82
N GLY A 306 11.16 20.66 -5.51
CA GLY A 306 11.95 19.55 -4.98
C GLY A 306 11.29 18.74 -3.85
N HIS A 307 10.03 19.00 -3.51
CA HIS A 307 9.33 18.33 -2.38
C HIS A 307 8.79 16.94 -2.74
N ARG A 308 8.67 16.62 -4.03
CA ARG A 308 8.12 15.34 -4.49
C ARG A 308 9.23 14.31 -4.70
N PRO A 309 9.22 13.15 -4.02
CA PRO A 309 10.20 12.10 -4.25
C PRO A 309 9.97 11.38 -5.60
N ILE A 310 11.00 10.72 -6.11
CA ILE A 310 10.81 9.57 -7.02
C ILE A 310 9.96 8.48 -6.31
N SER A 311 9.19 7.69 -7.06
CA SER A 311 8.44 6.59 -6.44
C SER A 311 9.29 5.33 -6.29
N ASP A 312 9.04 4.57 -5.23
CA ASP A 312 9.60 3.25 -4.99
C ASP A 312 9.24 2.25 -6.10
N ASP A 313 8.03 2.36 -6.67
CA ASP A 313 7.63 1.62 -7.88
C ASP A 313 8.55 1.94 -9.07
N SER A 314 8.90 3.22 -9.26
CA SER A 314 9.79 3.64 -10.35
C SER A 314 11.20 3.11 -10.13
N VAL A 315 11.72 3.18 -8.90
CA VAL A 315 13.03 2.60 -8.57
C VAL A 315 13.03 1.10 -8.85
N SER A 316 12.02 0.38 -8.36
CA SER A 316 11.90 -1.07 -8.52
C SER A 316 11.81 -1.49 -9.99
N TRP A 317 11.00 -0.77 -10.78
CA TRP A 317 10.84 -1.05 -12.21
C TRP A 317 12.13 -0.78 -12.99
N GLN A 318 12.77 0.36 -12.78
CA GLN A 318 14.00 0.72 -13.50
C GLN A 318 15.18 -0.18 -13.11
N HIS A 319 15.31 -0.49 -11.82
CA HIS A 319 16.31 -1.44 -11.35
C HIS A 319 16.11 -2.81 -12.00
N ARG A 320 14.89 -3.37 -11.99
CA ARG A 320 14.59 -4.65 -12.65
C ARG A 320 14.88 -4.60 -14.15
N LYS A 321 14.47 -3.53 -14.82
CA LYS A 321 14.72 -3.36 -16.26
C LYS A 321 16.22 -3.33 -16.56
N TRP A 322 17.01 -2.64 -15.74
CA TRP A 322 18.46 -2.58 -15.89
C TRP A 322 19.13 -3.94 -15.67
N ILE A 323 18.74 -4.68 -14.62
CA ILE A 323 19.24 -6.03 -14.35
C ILE A 323 18.90 -7.01 -15.48
N LEU A 324 17.71 -6.92 -16.08
CA LEU A 324 17.25 -7.80 -17.16
C LEU A 324 17.67 -7.33 -18.57
N SER A 325 18.31 -6.18 -18.71
CA SER A 325 18.73 -5.68 -20.03
C SER A 325 19.86 -6.56 -20.59
N PRO A 326 19.95 -6.80 -21.90
CA PRO A 326 20.96 -7.67 -22.51
C PRO A 326 22.40 -7.14 -22.41
N THR A 327 22.58 -5.93 -21.89
CA THR A 327 23.88 -5.41 -21.46
C THR A 327 24.26 -5.84 -20.05
N SER A 328 23.35 -6.40 -19.25
CA SER A 328 23.54 -7.05 -17.94
C SER A 328 23.53 -8.57 -18.11
N PRO A 329 24.37 -9.33 -17.39
CA PRO A 329 24.60 -10.73 -17.74
C PRO A 329 23.37 -11.59 -17.41
N SER A 330 23.08 -12.54 -18.30
CA SER A 330 22.35 -13.76 -17.96
C SER A 330 22.99 -14.43 -16.74
N PRO A 331 22.19 -15.09 -15.88
CA PRO A 331 22.65 -15.71 -14.64
C PRO A 331 23.79 -16.71 -14.84
#